data_AF-A0A517XTL0-F1
#
_entry.id   AF-A0A517XTL0-F1
#
_cell.length_a   1.000
_cell.length_b   1.000
_cell.length_c   1.000
_cell.angle_alpha   90.00
_cell.angle_beta   90.00
_cell.angle_gamma   90.00
#
_symmetry.space_group_name_H-M   'P 1'
#
loop_
_entity.id
_entity.type
_entity.pdbx_description
1 polymer ?
#
loop_
_entity_poly.entity_id
_entity_poly.type
_entity_poly.pdbx_seq_one_letter_code
_entity_poly.pdbx_strand_id
1 'polypeptide(L)'
;MTRVVPVGLFAAGVAALLAAGGPPAAARQDKKADALPPPAATSDVEAVEKVLLARKDYEASLKKLWQHYTTTGDKLRQKWTEDELMAYHLMFKPSYNLDVHDVPPPTLQATTNVREANELYRMAMEYRGKGTGTEYVLNMRRAEVLLREILEKYPNSDKIPEVAYALAGLYESRAYNQMDRAARYYERSFQWARGSRTDARLRAAILYDRQLNERSKAITLYRDVVEHDIDPERIRTAERRLAELTGGKK
;
A
#
# COMPACT_ATOMS: atom_id res chain seq x y z
N MET A 1 37.40 -25.56 -57.47
CA MET A 1 36.88 -25.93 -58.80
C MET A 1 35.37 -26.14 -58.68
N THR A 2 34.58 -25.06 -58.71
CA THR A 2 33.79 -24.55 -59.87
C THR A 2 32.60 -25.40 -60.31
N ARG A 3 31.38 -24.90 -60.04
CA ARG A 3 30.17 -24.77 -60.91
C ARG A 3 28.99 -24.33 -60.01
N VAL A 4 28.61 -23.04 -59.96
CA VAL A 4 27.76 -22.23 -60.87
C VAL A 4 26.28 -22.69 -60.91
N VAL A 5 25.41 -21.71 -60.61
CA VAL A 5 23.94 -21.65 -60.41
C VAL A 5 23.15 -21.70 -61.76
N PRO A 6 21.80 -21.86 -61.79
CA PRO A 6 20.88 -20.69 -61.83
C PRO A 6 19.57 -20.92 -61.03
N VAL A 7 19.06 -19.93 -60.26
CA VAL A 7 18.06 -18.89 -60.61
C VAL A 7 16.86 -19.39 -61.43
N GLY A 8 15.69 -19.39 -60.80
CA GLY A 8 14.38 -19.46 -61.45
C GLY A 8 13.42 -18.46 -60.78
N LEU A 9 13.29 -17.30 -61.41
CA LEU A 9 12.30 -16.25 -61.13
C LEU A 9 10.99 -16.64 -61.84
N PHE A 10 9.84 -16.63 -61.15
CA PHE A 10 8.54 -16.50 -61.82
C PHE A 10 7.71 -15.43 -61.10
N ALA A 11 7.33 -14.42 -61.89
CA ALA A 11 6.50 -13.30 -61.51
C ALA A 11 5.11 -13.43 -62.14
N ALA A 12 4.14 -12.73 -61.53
CA ALA A 12 2.77 -12.42 -61.97
C ALA A 12 1.80 -13.62 -62.02
N GLY A 13 0.55 -13.54 -61.57
CA GLY A 13 -0.28 -12.42 -61.10
C GLY A 13 -1.75 -12.87 -61.15
N VAL A 14 -2.65 -11.95 -60.81
CA VAL A 14 -4.12 -11.96 -60.93
C VAL A 14 -4.89 -12.09 -59.61
N ALA A 15 -5.74 -11.08 -59.45
CA ALA A 15 -6.53 -10.68 -58.30
C ALA A 15 -7.82 -11.49 -58.13
N ALA A 16 -8.31 -11.53 -56.90
CA ALA A 16 -9.74 -11.59 -56.61
C ALA A 16 -10.00 -10.89 -55.27
N LEU A 17 -10.50 -9.66 -55.35
CA LEU A 17 -11.24 -8.98 -54.29
C LEU A 17 -12.55 -9.74 -54.08
N LEU A 18 -12.73 -10.33 -52.90
CA LEU A 18 -14.05 -10.61 -52.36
C LEU A 18 -14.14 -9.99 -50.97
N ALA A 19 -14.97 -8.95 -50.91
CA ALA A 19 -15.39 -8.26 -49.71
C ALA A 19 -16.15 -9.24 -48.80
N ALA A 20 -15.51 -9.67 -47.72
CA ALA A 20 -16.21 -10.24 -46.58
C ALA A 20 -16.62 -9.08 -45.66
N GLY A 21 -17.92 -8.79 -45.63
CA GLY A 21 -18.52 -7.88 -44.67
C GLY A 21 -18.17 -8.31 -43.26
N GLY A 22 -17.33 -7.52 -42.59
CA GLY A 22 -17.07 -7.69 -41.17
C GLY A 22 -18.38 -7.46 -40.38
N PRO A 23 -18.69 -8.28 -39.37
CA PRO A 23 -19.85 -8.05 -38.52
C PRO A 23 -19.74 -6.66 -37.88
N PRO A 24 -20.88 -5.96 -37.67
CA PRO A 24 -20.88 -4.59 -37.18
C PRO A 24 -20.20 -4.51 -35.82
N ALA A 25 -19.44 -3.43 -35.63
CA ALA A 25 -18.83 -3.05 -34.37
C ALA A 25 -19.89 -2.99 -33.27
N ALA A 26 -20.07 -4.10 -32.55
CA ALA A 26 -20.82 -4.11 -31.31
C ALA A 26 -20.10 -3.18 -30.34
N ALA A 27 -20.87 -2.20 -29.84
CA ALA A 27 -20.44 -1.20 -28.88
C ALA A 27 -19.60 -1.85 -27.78
N ARG A 28 -18.38 -1.33 -27.58
CA ARG A 28 -17.59 -1.61 -26.38
C ARG A 28 -18.46 -1.20 -25.19
N GLN A 29 -19.00 -2.18 -24.49
CA GLN A 29 -19.58 -1.96 -23.18
C GLN A 29 -18.45 -1.43 -22.30
N ASP A 30 -18.59 -0.18 -21.88
CA ASP A 30 -17.75 0.44 -20.87
C ASP A 30 -17.68 -0.52 -19.68
N LYS A 31 -16.47 -1.05 -19.43
CA LYS A 31 -16.17 -1.75 -18.19
C LYS A 31 -16.51 -0.78 -17.06
N LYS A 32 -17.62 -1.04 -16.36
CA LYS A 32 -17.83 -0.53 -15.00
C LYS A 32 -16.52 -0.71 -14.26
N ALA A 33 -15.91 0.39 -13.86
CA ALA A 33 -14.82 0.39 -12.90
C ALA A 33 -15.21 -0.54 -11.76
N ASP A 34 -14.31 -1.45 -11.39
CA ASP A 34 -14.48 -2.37 -10.27
C ASP A 34 -14.94 -1.57 -9.05
N ALA A 35 -16.23 -1.65 -8.77
CA ALA A 35 -16.79 -1.09 -7.57
C ALA A 35 -16.13 -1.81 -6.39
N LEU A 36 -15.67 -1.03 -5.42
CA LEU A 36 -15.17 -1.55 -4.14
C LEU A 36 -16.09 -2.67 -3.64
N PRO A 37 -15.53 -3.79 -3.15
CA PRO A 37 -16.35 -4.79 -2.48
C PRO A 37 -17.17 -4.09 -1.37
N PRO A 38 -18.46 -4.45 -1.19
CA PRO A 38 -19.32 -3.81 -0.21
C PRO A 38 -18.67 -3.88 1.19
N PRO A 39 -18.88 -2.86 2.04
CA PRO A 39 -18.32 -2.82 3.38
C PRO A 39 -18.68 -4.11 4.11
N ALA A 40 -17.66 -4.83 4.58
CA ALA A 40 -17.81 -6.13 5.21
C ALA A 40 -18.80 -6.03 6.38
N ALA A 41 -19.97 -6.62 6.20
CA ALA A 41 -21.04 -6.59 7.17
C ALA A 41 -20.73 -7.54 8.33
N THR A 42 -19.83 -7.21 9.26
CA THR A 42 -19.54 -8.00 10.49
C THR A 42 -19.17 -9.49 10.27
N SER A 43 -19.15 -9.99 9.03
CA SER A 43 -19.23 -11.42 8.72
C SER A 43 -17.88 -12.05 8.37
N ASP A 44 -16.86 -11.23 8.12
CA ASP A 44 -15.52 -11.70 7.78
C ASP A 44 -14.51 -11.53 8.92
N VAL A 45 -14.85 -10.84 10.00
CA VAL A 45 -13.94 -10.55 11.13
C VAL A 45 -13.30 -11.84 11.64
N GLU A 46 -14.10 -12.85 11.98
CA GLU A 46 -13.59 -14.14 12.45
C GLU A 46 -12.71 -14.85 11.41
N ALA A 47 -13.04 -14.72 10.12
CA ALA A 47 -12.26 -15.33 9.05
C ALA A 47 -10.91 -14.62 8.87
N VAL A 48 -10.90 -13.30 8.92
CA VAL A 48 -9.69 -12.47 8.87
C VAL A 48 -8.82 -12.76 10.09
N GLU A 49 -9.39 -12.80 11.29
CA GLU A 49 -8.67 -13.16 12.52
C GLU A 49 -8.05 -14.55 12.42
N LYS A 50 -8.77 -15.56 11.89
CA LYS A 50 -8.22 -16.90 11.65
C LYS A 50 -7.03 -16.88 10.69
N VAL A 51 -7.09 -16.10 9.61
CA VAL A 51 -5.95 -15.96 8.69
C VAL A 51 -4.76 -15.29 9.36
N LEU A 52 -4.99 -14.24 10.16
CA LEU A 52 -3.93 -13.56 10.90
C LEU A 52 -3.29 -14.47 11.95
N LEU A 53 -4.10 -15.26 12.66
CA LEU A 53 -3.62 -16.26 13.61
C LEU A 53 -2.77 -17.33 12.91
N ALA A 54 -3.25 -17.91 11.82
CA ALA A 54 -2.50 -18.92 11.06
C ALA A 54 -1.15 -18.38 10.54
N ARG A 55 -1.13 -17.11 10.10
CA ARG A 55 0.11 -16.40 9.71
C ARG A 55 1.08 -16.28 10.88
N LYS A 56 0.58 -15.90 12.07
CA LYS A 56 1.40 -15.79 13.28
C LYS A 56 1.95 -17.15 13.73
N ASP A 57 1.13 -18.20 13.66
CA ASP A 57 1.51 -19.56 14.03
C ASP A 57 2.55 -20.15 13.07
N TYR A 58 2.41 -19.89 11.77
CA TYR A 58 3.42 -20.27 10.77
C TYR A 58 4.75 -19.57 11.02
N GLU A 59 4.73 -18.25 11.24
CA GLU A 59 5.94 -17.49 11.60
C GLU A 59 6.60 -18.03 12.88
N ALA A 60 5.81 -18.28 13.92
CA ALA A 60 6.30 -18.84 15.18
C ALA A 60 6.92 -20.23 14.99
N SER A 61 6.35 -21.05 14.11
CA SER A 61 6.85 -22.38 13.78
C SER A 61 8.19 -22.31 13.04
N LEU A 62 8.34 -21.40 12.08
CA LEU A 62 9.62 -21.14 11.41
C LEU A 62 10.69 -20.66 12.38
N LYS A 63 10.36 -19.74 13.30
CA LYS A 63 11.31 -19.28 14.34
C LYS A 63 11.77 -20.43 15.25
N LYS A 64 10.86 -21.32 15.65
CA LYS A 64 11.20 -22.52 16.44
C LYS A 64 12.12 -23.48 15.68
N LEU A 65 11.85 -23.72 14.39
CA LEU A 65 12.73 -24.54 13.54
C LEU A 65 14.12 -23.93 13.41
N TRP A 66 14.21 -22.62 13.18
CA TRP A 66 15.49 -21.92 13.10
C TRP A 66 16.28 -22.03 14.41
N GLN A 67 15.62 -21.85 15.56
CA GLN A 67 16.25 -22.03 16.88
C GLN A 67 16.73 -23.47 17.10
N HIS A 68 15.94 -24.46 16.70
CA HIS A 68 16.31 -25.87 16.78
C HIS A 68 17.58 -26.16 15.95
N TYR A 69 17.62 -25.75 14.68
CA TYR A 69 18.77 -25.97 13.81
C TYR A 69 20.02 -25.19 14.26
N THR A 70 19.83 -24.00 14.83
CA THR A 70 20.91 -23.23 15.44
C THR A 70 21.51 -23.98 16.64
N THR A 71 20.67 -24.60 17.47
CA THR A 71 21.10 -25.35 18.66
C THR A 71 21.77 -26.68 18.30
N THR A 72 21.28 -27.37 17.26
CA THR A 72 21.85 -28.66 16.81
C THR A 72 23.06 -28.49 15.90
N GLY A 73 23.33 -27.27 15.41
CA GLY A 73 24.45 -26.98 14.51
C GLY A 73 24.21 -27.35 13.04
N ASP A 74 22.96 -27.64 12.64
CA ASP A 74 22.59 -27.92 11.24
C ASP A 74 22.50 -26.62 10.44
N LYS A 75 23.66 -26.15 9.96
CA LYS A 75 23.78 -24.89 9.22
C LYS A 75 22.97 -24.85 7.92
N LEU A 76 22.78 -26.00 7.26
CA LEU A 76 22.08 -26.06 5.98
C LEU A 76 20.59 -25.79 6.20
N ARG A 77 19.96 -26.52 7.13
CA ARG A 77 18.53 -26.32 7.43
C ARG A 77 18.25 -25.02 8.15
N GLN A 78 19.20 -24.56 8.98
CA GLN A 78 19.14 -23.21 9.54
C GLN A 78 19.01 -22.16 8.43
N LYS A 79 19.88 -22.23 7.41
CA LYS A 79 19.83 -21.30 6.27
C LYS A 79 18.51 -21.39 5.51
N TRP A 80 18.00 -22.59 5.24
CA TRP A 80 16.70 -22.74 4.56
C TRP A 80 15.55 -22.11 5.35
N THR A 81 15.51 -22.32 6.67
CA THR A 81 14.49 -21.70 7.51
C THR A 81 14.65 -20.18 7.59
N GLU A 82 15.88 -19.67 7.59
CA GLU A 82 16.16 -18.23 7.53
C GLU A 82 15.69 -17.61 6.21
N ASP A 83 16.01 -18.24 5.08
CA ASP A 83 15.59 -17.79 3.74
C ASP A 83 14.05 -17.80 3.62
N GLU A 84 13.38 -18.84 4.14
CA GLU A 84 11.92 -18.95 4.18
C GLU A 84 11.29 -17.89 5.08
N LEU A 85 11.86 -17.63 6.27
CA LEU A 85 11.38 -16.60 7.18
C LEU A 85 11.55 -15.19 6.57
N MET A 86 12.69 -14.93 5.92
CA MET A 86 12.92 -13.68 5.21
C MET A 86 11.92 -13.49 4.07
N ALA A 87 11.68 -14.52 3.25
CA ALA A 87 10.68 -14.49 2.19
C ALA A 87 9.27 -14.27 2.76
N TYR A 88 8.93 -14.95 3.87
CA TYR A 88 7.67 -14.76 4.56
C TYR A 88 7.49 -13.32 5.04
N HIS A 89 8.51 -12.66 5.60
CA HIS A 89 8.38 -11.25 5.99
C HIS A 89 8.23 -10.30 4.80
N LEU A 90 8.93 -10.59 3.69
CA LEU A 90 8.95 -9.74 2.49
C LEU A 90 7.76 -9.98 1.54
N MET A 91 7.03 -11.09 1.69
CA MET A 91 5.86 -11.35 0.87
C MET A 91 4.75 -10.33 1.12
N PHE A 92 4.05 -9.95 0.06
CA PHE A 92 2.87 -9.10 0.14
C PHE A 92 1.76 -9.79 0.92
N LYS A 93 1.22 -9.09 1.93
CA LYS A 93 0.07 -9.53 2.71
C LYS A 93 -1.01 -8.46 2.58
N PRO A 94 -2.09 -8.68 1.82
CA PRO A 94 -3.16 -7.71 1.74
C PRO A 94 -3.85 -7.58 3.10
N SER A 95 -4.42 -6.40 3.33
CA SER A 95 -5.35 -6.18 4.42
C SER A 95 -6.75 -6.53 3.92
N TYR A 96 -7.41 -7.45 4.61
CA TYR A 96 -8.78 -7.86 4.27
C TYR A 96 -9.81 -7.00 5.02
N ASN A 97 -9.46 -6.53 6.21
CA ASN A 97 -10.27 -5.65 7.02
C ASN A 97 -9.33 -4.74 7.83
N LEU A 98 -9.38 -3.43 7.57
CA LEU A 98 -8.49 -2.44 8.18
C LEU A 98 -8.69 -2.30 9.69
N ASP A 99 -9.90 -2.60 10.17
CA ASP A 99 -10.28 -2.48 11.58
C ASP A 99 -9.79 -3.69 12.41
N VAL A 100 -9.39 -4.80 11.75
CA VAL A 100 -8.91 -6.02 12.39
C VAL A 100 -7.39 -6.07 12.37
N HIS A 101 -6.76 -5.61 13.47
CA HIS A 101 -5.31 -5.68 13.73
C HIS A 101 -4.37 -5.03 12.70
N ASP A 102 -4.90 -4.34 11.68
CA ASP A 102 -4.07 -3.73 10.63
C ASP A 102 -3.69 -2.28 10.91
N VAL A 103 -4.70 -1.42 11.19
CA VAL A 103 -4.47 -0.03 11.57
C VAL A 103 -4.79 0.12 13.06
N PRO A 104 -3.82 0.51 13.91
CA PRO A 104 -4.08 0.69 15.34
C PRO A 104 -5.20 1.71 15.60
N PRO A 105 -5.89 1.63 16.75
CA PRO A 105 -7.04 2.49 17.02
C PRO A 105 -6.65 3.98 17.14
N PRO A 106 -7.58 4.91 16.86
CA PRO A 106 -7.33 6.35 16.97
C PRO A 106 -7.07 6.81 18.42
N THR A 107 -7.35 5.96 19.41
CA THR A 107 -7.25 6.27 20.84
C THR A 107 -5.84 6.20 21.41
N LEU A 108 -4.84 5.77 20.63
CA LEU A 108 -3.44 5.73 21.07
C LEU A 108 -2.90 7.14 21.34
N GLN A 109 -1.97 7.24 22.30
CA GLN A 109 -1.39 8.52 22.71
C GLN A 109 0.14 8.48 22.62
N ALA A 110 0.67 9.32 21.72
CA ALA A 110 2.09 9.56 21.54
C ALA A 110 2.63 10.42 22.69
N THR A 111 3.19 9.80 23.73
CA THR A 111 3.52 10.48 25.00
C THR A 111 4.98 10.36 25.41
N THR A 112 5.63 9.25 25.08
CA THR A 112 6.95 8.91 25.62
C THR A 112 7.98 8.86 24.51
N ASN A 113 9.10 9.57 24.68
CA ASN A 113 10.23 9.42 23.78
C ASN A 113 10.93 8.09 24.06
N VAL A 114 10.89 7.16 23.10
CA VAL A 114 11.52 5.83 23.20
C VAL A 114 12.69 5.76 22.23
N ARG A 115 13.91 5.61 22.76
CA ARG A 115 15.14 5.60 21.94
C ARG A 115 15.14 4.49 20.90
N GLU A 116 14.75 3.29 21.30
CA GLU A 116 14.71 2.11 20.44
C GLU A 116 13.70 2.31 19.28
N ALA A 117 12.58 2.98 19.53
CA ALA A 117 11.63 3.36 18.48
C ALA A 117 12.22 4.39 17.50
N ASN A 118 13.01 5.35 18.00
CA ASN A 118 13.71 6.32 17.15
C ASN A 118 14.75 5.66 16.24
N GLU A 119 15.47 4.67 16.75
CA GLU A 119 16.47 3.92 15.99
C GLU A 119 15.81 3.07 14.89
N LEU A 120 14.75 2.33 15.24
CA LEU A 120 13.95 1.59 14.26
C LEU A 120 13.40 2.52 13.18
N TYR A 121 12.90 3.69 13.55
CA TYR A 121 12.37 4.65 12.60
C TYR A 121 13.47 5.15 11.64
N ARG A 122 14.66 5.47 12.18
CA ARG A 122 15.81 5.89 11.37
C ARG A 122 16.19 4.81 10.36
N MET A 123 16.33 3.56 10.80
CA MET A 123 16.63 2.43 9.90
C MET A 123 15.55 2.23 8.84
N ALA A 124 14.27 2.38 9.21
CA ALA A 124 13.18 2.29 8.23
C ALA A 124 13.29 3.37 7.14
N MET A 125 13.70 4.59 7.50
CA MET A 125 13.87 5.69 6.56
C MET A 125 15.06 5.50 5.62
N GLU A 126 16.06 4.72 6.00
CA GLU A 126 17.18 4.35 5.11
C GLU A 126 16.72 3.48 3.94
N TYR A 127 15.71 2.63 4.13
CA TYR A 127 15.14 1.82 3.05
C TYR A 127 14.05 2.54 2.26
N ARG A 128 13.25 3.39 2.92
CA ARG A 128 12.07 4.01 2.31
C ARG A 128 12.43 4.79 1.04
N GLY A 129 11.82 4.40 -0.08
CA GLY A 129 11.97 5.07 -1.36
C GLY A 129 13.31 4.86 -2.07
N LYS A 130 14.16 3.93 -1.60
CA LYS A 130 15.48 3.65 -2.20
C LYS A 130 15.44 2.51 -3.20
N GLY A 131 16.41 2.51 -4.12
CA GLY A 131 16.61 1.47 -5.12
C GLY A 131 15.71 1.61 -6.35
N THR A 132 15.81 0.66 -7.27
CA THR A 132 15.00 0.59 -8.49
C THR A 132 14.44 -0.82 -8.71
N GLY A 133 13.43 -0.97 -9.57
CA GLY A 133 12.85 -2.27 -9.92
C GLY A 133 12.47 -3.11 -8.69
N THR A 134 12.98 -4.35 -8.63
CA THR A 134 12.76 -5.30 -7.53
C THR A 134 13.36 -4.82 -6.21
N GLU A 135 14.54 -4.20 -6.24
CA GLU A 135 15.20 -3.69 -5.03
C GLU A 135 14.34 -2.61 -4.34
N TYR A 136 13.72 -1.74 -5.13
CA TYR A 136 12.76 -0.76 -4.62
C TYR A 136 11.63 -1.43 -3.85
N VAL A 137 11.01 -2.46 -4.43
CA VAL A 137 9.92 -3.18 -3.76
C VAL A 137 10.40 -3.81 -2.45
N LEU A 138 11.55 -4.48 -2.45
CA LEU A 138 12.12 -5.11 -1.26
C LEU A 138 12.47 -4.10 -0.17
N ASN A 139 13.04 -2.95 -0.53
CA ASN A 139 13.33 -1.89 0.44
C ASN A 139 12.05 -1.29 1.03
N MET A 140 11.00 -1.13 0.23
CA MET A 140 9.70 -0.69 0.72
C MET A 140 9.05 -1.71 1.67
N ARG A 141 9.32 -3.02 1.50
CA ARG A 141 8.90 -4.08 2.43
C ARG A 141 9.71 -4.05 3.73
N ARG A 142 11.03 -3.87 3.66
CA ARG A 142 11.89 -3.71 4.84
C ARG A 142 11.47 -2.52 5.68
N ALA A 143 11.19 -1.38 5.04
CA ALA A 143 10.67 -0.20 5.73
C ALA A 143 9.32 -0.48 6.41
N GLU A 144 8.38 -1.16 5.74
CA GLU A 144 7.09 -1.53 6.35
C GLU A 144 7.28 -2.38 7.61
N VAL A 145 8.12 -3.41 7.55
CA VAL A 145 8.36 -4.32 8.70
C VAL A 145 8.85 -3.53 9.92
N LEU A 146 9.87 -2.69 9.74
CA LEU A 146 10.44 -1.89 10.84
C LEU A 146 9.44 -0.88 11.40
N LEU A 147 8.64 -0.23 10.54
CA LEU A 147 7.63 0.73 10.98
C LEU A 147 6.48 0.07 11.74
N ARG A 148 6.02 -1.10 11.27
CA ARG A 148 4.97 -1.88 11.96
C ARG A 148 5.45 -2.38 13.32
N GLU A 149 6.71 -2.78 13.42
CA GLU A 149 7.31 -3.18 14.70
C GLU A 149 7.25 -2.06 15.74
N ILE A 150 7.42 -0.80 15.34
CA ILE A 150 7.28 0.34 16.26
C ILE A 150 5.85 0.45 16.80
N LEU A 151 4.83 0.28 15.94
CA LEU A 151 3.43 0.35 16.37
C LEU A 151 3.03 -0.82 17.28
N GLU A 152 3.63 -1.99 17.08
CA GLU A 152 3.37 -3.18 17.88
C GLU A 152 4.07 -3.12 19.25
N LYS A 153 5.36 -2.77 19.27
CA LYS A 153 6.19 -2.81 20.50
C LYS A 153 6.14 -1.51 21.31
N TYR A 154 5.94 -0.37 20.65
CA TYR A 154 6.02 0.95 21.28
C TYR A 154 4.78 1.82 20.97
N PRO A 155 3.56 1.35 21.30
CA PRO A 155 2.31 2.05 20.94
C PRO A 155 2.12 3.41 21.63
N ASN A 156 2.91 3.72 22.66
CA ASN A 156 2.90 5.01 23.37
C ASN A 156 4.06 5.94 22.95
N SER A 157 4.87 5.51 21.98
CA SER A 157 6.03 6.28 21.51
C SER A 157 5.59 7.62 20.92
N ASP A 158 6.36 8.68 21.18
CA ASP A 158 6.17 9.98 20.55
C ASP A 158 6.37 9.93 19.02
N LYS A 159 6.92 8.82 18.47
CA LYS A 159 7.13 8.59 17.04
C LYS A 159 5.94 7.98 16.30
N ILE A 160 4.92 7.46 16.99
CA ILE A 160 3.80 6.79 16.30
C ILE A 160 3.12 7.70 15.25
N PRO A 161 3.00 9.04 15.41
CA PRO A 161 2.41 9.88 14.38
C PRO A 161 3.25 9.96 13.09
N GLU A 162 4.57 10.05 13.21
CA GLU A 162 5.51 10.06 12.09
C GLU A 162 5.59 8.68 11.43
N VAL A 163 5.54 7.61 12.22
CA VAL A 163 5.46 6.23 11.74
C VAL A 163 4.20 6.04 10.89
N ALA A 164 3.04 6.51 11.38
CA ALA A 164 1.79 6.44 10.63
C ALA A 164 1.87 7.21 9.31
N TYR A 165 2.43 8.41 9.32
CA TYR A 165 2.66 9.18 8.09
C TYR A 165 3.58 8.46 7.10
N ALA A 166 4.66 7.86 7.58
CA ALA A 166 5.60 7.14 6.74
C ALA A 166 4.97 5.89 6.12
N LEU A 167 4.22 5.11 6.91
CA LEU A 167 3.45 3.94 6.45
C LEU A 167 2.40 4.33 5.42
N ALA A 168 1.67 5.41 5.63
CA ALA A 168 0.70 5.91 4.66
C ALA A 168 1.34 6.15 3.29
N GLY A 169 2.50 6.81 3.26
CA GLY A 169 3.24 7.01 2.02
C GLY A 169 3.82 5.72 1.41
N LEU A 170 4.10 4.69 2.20
CA LEU A 170 4.45 3.37 1.66
C LEU A 170 3.22 2.75 0.97
N TYR A 171 2.05 2.79 1.62
CA TYR A 171 0.82 2.20 1.09
C TYR A 171 0.27 2.94 -0.14
N GLU A 172 0.45 4.25 -0.20
CA GLU A 172 0.15 5.08 -1.38
C GLU A 172 1.11 4.80 -2.55
N SER A 173 2.33 4.31 -2.27
CA SER A 173 3.31 4.09 -3.32
C SER A 173 2.93 2.96 -4.27
N ARG A 174 3.52 2.97 -5.47
CA ARG A 174 3.41 1.90 -6.46
C ARG A 174 3.81 0.49 -5.97
N ALA A 175 4.55 0.38 -4.87
CA ALA A 175 4.93 -0.92 -4.31
C ALA A 175 3.77 -1.65 -3.62
N TYR A 176 2.73 -0.91 -3.22
CA TYR A 176 1.57 -1.42 -2.49
C TYR A 176 0.26 -1.07 -3.17
N ASN A 177 0.11 0.20 -3.58
CA ASN A 177 -1.10 0.73 -4.19
C ASN A 177 -2.38 0.47 -3.36
N GLN A 178 -2.27 0.60 -2.03
CA GLN A 178 -3.34 0.39 -1.05
C GLN A 178 -3.86 1.74 -0.55
N MET A 179 -4.72 2.38 -1.36
CA MET A 179 -5.18 3.76 -1.11
C MET A 179 -6.06 3.87 0.14
N ASP A 180 -6.85 2.84 0.41
CA ASP A 180 -7.70 2.70 1.59
C ASP A 180 -6.86 2.66 2.87
N ARG A 181 -5.84 1.79 2.89
CA ARG A 181 -4.88 1.66 3.98
C ARG A 181 -4.06 2.93 4.16
N ALA A 182 -3.60 3.52 3.06
CA ALA A 182 -2.87 4.79 3.08
C ALA A 182 -3.68 5.92 3.72
N ALA A 183 -4.94 6.09 3.31
CA ALA A 183 -5.81 7.13 3.85
C ALA A 183 -6.04 6.95 5.36
N ARG A 184 -6.27 5.72 5.83
CA ARG A 184 -6.40 5.43 7.27
C ARG A 184 -5.12 5.73 8.05
N TYR A 185 -3.95 5.41 7.53
CA TYR A 185 -2.69 5.73 8.20
C TYR A 185 -2.38 7.23 8.20
N TYR A 186 -2.74 7.98 7.16
CA TYR A 186 -2.67 9.45 7.21
C TYR A 186 -3.61 10.02 8.28
N GLU A 187 -4.82 9.46 8.45
CA GLU A 187 -5.71 9.82 9.56
C GLU A 187 -5.05 9.59 10.93
N ARG A 188 -4.46 8.41 11.13
CA ARG A 188 -3.77 8.10 12.40
C ARG A 188 -2.65 9.08 12.70
N SER A 189 -1.92 9.53 11.69
CA SER A 189 -0.85 10.49 11.87
C SER A 189 -1.32 11.78 12.55
N PHE A 190 -2.42 12.40 12.10
CA PHE A 190 -2.91 13.63 12.74
C PHE A 190 -3.81 13.38 13.96
N GLN A 191 -4.41 12.19 14.09
CA GLN A 191 -5.16 11.81 15.29
C GLN A 191 -4.25 11.58 16.50
N TRP A 192 -3.07 11.01 16.29
CA TRP A 192 -2.10 10.75 17.37
C TRP A 192 -1.17 11.95 17.63
N ALA A 193 -1.04 12.87 16.69
CA ALA A 193 -0.20 14.06 16.84
C ALA A 193 -0.92 15.21 17.55
N ARG A 194 -0.32 15.74 18.62
CA ARG A 194 -0.72 17.04 19.20
C ARG A 194 -0.14 18.18 18.36
N GLY A 195 -0.79 18.51 17.24
CA GLY A 195 -0.40 19.62 16.36
C GLY A 195 0.49 19.22 15.17
N SER A 196 0.09 18.21 14.39
CA SER A 196 0.84 17.72 13.23
C SER A 196 1.18 18.83 12.23
N ARG A 197 2.47 18.98 11.90
CA ARG A 197 2.98 19.91 10.85
C ARG A 197 2.93 19.31 9.45
N THR A 198 2.59 18.03 9.33
CA THR A 198 2.55 17.32 8.06
C THR A 198 1.30 17.68 7.27
N ASP A 199 1.30 17.40 5.97
CA ASP A 199 0.14 17.52 5.09
C ASP A 199 -0.79 16.29 5.18
N ALA A 200 -0.66 15.45 6.22
CA ALA A 200 -1.39 14.19 6.37
C ALA A 200 -2.90 14.35 6.19
N ARG A 201 -3.47 15.41 6.76
CA ARG A 201 -4.91 15.69 6.70
C ARG A 201 -5.37 16.00 5.28
N LEU A 202 -4.60 16.82 4.56
CA LEU A 202 -4.85 17.12 3.15
C LEU A 202 -4.67 15.88 2.26
N ARG A 203 -3.62 15.08 2.49
CA ARG A 203 -3.40 13.83 1.73
C ARG A 203 -4.55 12.83 1.94
N ALA A 204 -4.99 12.64 3.18
CA ALA A 204 -6.14 11.78 3.47
C ALA A 204 -7.40 12.28 2.73
N ALA A 205 -7.68 13.59 2.75
CA ALA A 205 -8.80 14.17 2.02
C ALA A 205 -8.72 13.91 0.51
N ILE A 206 -7.53 14.07 -0.09
CA ILE A 206 -7.29 13.81 -1.52
C ILE A 206 -7.52 12.34 -1.87
N LEU A 207 -7.06 11.40 -1.02
CA LEU A 207 -7.27 9.97 -1.25
C LEU A 207 -8.76 9.60 -1.18
N TYR A 208 -9.48 10.11 -0.18
CA TYR A 208 -10.93 9.87 -0.06
C TYR A 208 -11.72 10.45 -1.24
N ASP A 209 -11.31 11.62 -1.72
CA ASP A 209 -11.93 12.33 -2.84
C ASP A 209 -11.67 11.64 -4.18
N ARG A 210 -10.41 11.36 -4.51
CA ARG A 210 -9.99 10.98 -5.86
C ARG A 210 -9.83 9.49 -6.08
N GLN A 211 -9.47 8.73 -5.05
CA GLN A 211 -9.13 7.31 -5.18
C GLN A 211 -10.23 6.42 -4.62
N LEU A 212 -10.86 6.81 -3.51
CA LEU A 212 -11.81 5.97 -2.78
C LEU A 212 -13.29 6.33 -3.04
N ASN A 213 -13.55 7.45 -3.73
CA ASN A 213 -14.90 7.95 -4.01
C ASN A 213 -15.78 8.19 -2.76
N GLU A 214 -15.16 8.44 -1.60
CA GLU A 214 -15.85 8.75 -0.34
C GLU A 214 -16.04 10.26 -0.16
N ARG A 215 -16.87 10.86 -1.02
CA ARG A 215 -17.06 12.33 -1.08
C ARG A 215 -17.41 12.97 0.27
N SER A 216 -18.30 12.36 1.05
CA SER A 216 -18.72 12.91 2.35
C SER A 216 -17.56 13.00 3.35
N LYS A 217 -16.71 11.97 3.35
CA LYS A 217 -15.52 11.93 4.22
C LYS A 217 -14.46 12.91 3.75
N ALA A 218 -14.23 12.99 2.44
CA ALA A 218 -13.35 13.99 1.84
C ALA A 218 -13.75 15.43 2.22
N ILE A 219 -15.05 15.78 2.10
CA ILE A 219 -15.57 17.10 2.49
C ILE A 219 -15.27 17.41 3.96
N THR A 220 -15.46 16.42 4.84
CA THR A 220 -15.18 16.58 6.28
C THR A 220 -13.70 16.88 6.50
N LEU A 221 -12.81 16.09 5.90
CA LEU A 221 -11.37 16.29 6.05
C LEU A 221 -10.87 17.59 5.40
N TYR A 222 -11.43 18.03 4.27
CA TYR A 222 -11.09 19.32 3.68
C TYR A 222 -11.49 20.48 4.60
N ARG A 223 -12.66 20.41 5.28
CA ARG A 223 -13.03 21.40 6.30
C ARG A 223 -12.03 21.41 7.45
N ASP A 224 -11.64 20.23 7.94
CA ASP A 224 -10.66 20.16 9.01
C ASP A 224 -9.30 20.76 8.60
N VAL A 225 -8.88 20.63 7.33
CA VAL A 225 -7.64 21.27 6.82
C VAL A 225 -7.76 22.78 6.92
N VAL A 226 -8.89 23.36 6.51
CA VAL A 226 -9.11 24.81 6.59
C VAL A 226 -9.08 25.31 8.05
N GLU A 227 -9.58 24.52 8.98
CA GLU A 227 -9.65 24.89 10.40
C GLU A 227 -8.34 24.70 11.16
N HIS A 228 -7.57 23.65 10.84
CA HIS A 228 -6.45 23.19 11.68
C HIS A 228 -5.07 23.28 11.01
N ASP A 229 -5.00 23.42 9.69
CA ASP A 229 -3.71 23.54 9.00
C ASP A 229 -3.16 24.96 9.14
N ILE A 230 -1.84 25.08 9.07
CA ILE A 230 -1.11 26.35 9.20
C ILE A 230 -0.54 26.81 7.86
N ASP A 231 -0.46 25.92 6.86
CA ASP A 231 0.09 26.20 5.55
C ASP A 231 -0.96 26.85 4.63
N PRO A 232 -0.79 28.12 4.22
CA PRO A 232 -1.77 28.81 3.40
C PRO A 232 -2.03 28.16 2.04
N GLU A 233 -1.05 27.46 1.45
CA GLU A 233 -1.24 26.77 0.17
C GLU A 233 -2.13 25.52 0.31
N ARG A 234 -2.01 24.81 1.44
CA ARG A 234 -2.85 23.65 1.76
C ARG A 234 -4.28 24.08 2.03
N ILE A 235 -4.46 25.16 2.80
CA ILE A 235 -5.76 25.76 3.07
C ILE A 235 -6.42 26.18 1.75
N ARG A 236 -5.73 26.95 0.90
CA ARG A 236 -6.26 27.35 -0.42
C ARG A 236 -6.63 26.16 -1.30
N THR A 237 -5.82 25.09 -1.27
CA THR A 237 -6.12 23.85 -2.01
C THR A 237 -7.40 23.20 -1.49
N ALA A 238 -7.58 23.13 -0.17
CA ALA A 238 -8.76 22.57 0.47
C ALA A 238 -10.01 23.41 0.21
N GLU A 239 -9.95 24.74 0.33
CA GLU A 239 -11.06 25.65 0.05
C GLU A 239 -11.56 25.54 -1.38
N ARG A 240 -10.64 25.55 -2.37
CA ARG A 240 -10.99 25.37 -3.78
C ARG A 240 -11.71 24.05 -3.98
N ARG A 241 -11.16 22.95 -3.44
CA ARG A 241 -11.76 21.63 -3.63
C ARG A 241 -13.08 21.48 -2.89
N LEU A 242 -13.22 22.09 -1.72
CA LEU A 242 -14.48 22.15 -0.98
C LEU A 242 -15.56 22.85 -1.80
N ALA A 243 -15.25 24.01 -2.41
CA ALA A 243 -16.19 24.73 -3.26
C ALA A 243 -16.64 23.90 -4.48
N GLU A 244 -15.74 23.15 -5.11
CA GLU A 244 -16.09 22.22 -6.20
C GLU A 244 -17.00 21.08 -5.70
N LEU A 245 -16.69 20.51 -4.54
CA LEU A 245 -17.41 19.39 -3.96
C LEU A 245 -18.74 19.78 -3.30
N THR A 246 -18.97 21.04 -2.95
CA THR A 246 -20.24 21.50 -2.34
C THR A 246 -21.08 22.38 -3.29
N GLY A 247 -20.44 23.06 -4.24
CA GLY A 247 -21.09 23.92 -5.23
C GLY A 247 -21.70 23.19 -6.43
N GLY A 248 -21.34 21.91 -6.63
CA GLY A 248 -21.90 21.06 -7.68
C GLY A 248 -23.28 20.50 -7.34
N LYS A 249 -24.31 21.37 -7.36
CA LYS A 249 -25.72 21.04 -7.63
C LYS A 249 -26.41 22.24 -8.30
N LYS A 250 -26.46 22.22 -9.63
CA LYS A 250 -27.61 22.65 -10.44
C LYS A 250 -27.79 21.63 -11.55
#